data_AF-A0A5C8SZ34-F1
#
_entry.id   AF-A0A5C8SZ34-F1
#
_cell.length_a   1.000
_cell.length_b   1.000
_cell.length_c   1.000
_cell.angle_alpha   90.00
_cell.angle_beta   90.00
_cell.angle_gamma   90.00
#
_symmetry.space_group_name_H-M   'P 1'
#
loop_
_entity.id
_entity.type
_entity.pdbx_description
1 polymer ?
#
loop_
_entity_poly.entity_id
_entity_poly.type
_entity_poly.pdbx_seq_one_letter_code
_entity_poly.pdbx_strand_id
1 'polypeptide(L)'
;FANRLQRPVNGAGLRSEAPFTGRCNLFANEAGVLVVDRAGIDAVNGVDEAITAATLPPFKPLVAGEMVATIKIIPYAVAGDALARACAAASPGALRVAPYRRRRVGVVSTRLPSLKETTIDGTLSALAARLAPTGAEIVADIRVPHSATVVADALSAAIDQEGADLVIVFGASAIADRRDVIPAGIEATGGAVVHFGMPVDPGNLLLLGACRDVPVIGAPGCARSPKENGFDWVLHRLLADLPVTRADIVALGVGGLLMEIVSRPQPRSGEPSAADDA
;
A
#
# COMPACT_ATOMS: atom_id res chain seq x y z
N PHE A 1 -19.97 18.25 19.02
CA PHE A 1 -19.21 17.18 19.69
C PHE A 1 -18.19 16.55 18.74
N ALA A 2 -18.59 15.95 17.60
CA ALA A 2 -17.65 15.32 16.65
C ALA A 2 -16.48 16.22 16.17
N ASN A 3 -16.71 17.51 15.89
CA ASN A 3 -15.63 18.43 15.48
C ASN A 3 -14.56 18.67 16.57
N ARG A 4 -14.86 18.43 17.85
CA ARG A 4 -13.85 18.52 18.92
C ARG A 4 -12.93 17.30 18.91
N LEU A 5 -13.48 16.12 18.62
CA LEU A 5 -12.73 14.87 18.56
C LEU A 5 -11.96 14.69 17.24
N GLN A 6 -12.44 15.25 16.13
CA GLN A 6 -11.72 15.16 14.85
C GLN A 6 -10.35 15.85 14.90
N ARG A 7 -10.24 17.00 15.59
CA ARG A 7 -9.01 17.80 15.62
C ARG A 7 -7.77 17.03 16.09
N PRO A 8 -7.79 16.31 17.22
CA PRO A 8 -6.62 15.56 17.66
C PRO A 8 -6.28 14.39 16.72
N VAL A 9 -7.26 13.75 16.06
CA VAL A 9 -6.98 12.63 15.15
C VAL A 9 -6.60 13.05 13.72
N ASN A 10 -6.97 14.26 13.30
CA ASN A 10 -6.77 14.79 11.95
C ASN A 10 -5.34 15.31 11.77
N GLY A 11 -4.49 14.51 11.12
CA GLY A 11 -3.10 14.84 10.80
C GLY A 11 -2.88 15.33 9.37
N ALA A 12 -1.61 15.34 8.96
CA ALA A 12 -1.18 15.87 7.67
C ALA A 12 -1.85 15.17 6.47
N GLY A 13 -2.17 15.95 5.43
CA GLY A 13 -2.76 15.44 4.19
C GLY A 13 -4.26 15.14 4.25
N LEU A 14 -4.93 15.49 5.36
CA LEU A 14 -6.36 15.28 5.55
C LEU A 14 -7.15 16.58 5.64
N ARG A 15 -8.42 16.54 5.24
CA ARG A 15 -9.42 17.58 5.51
C ARG A 15 -10.60 16.98 6.26
N SER A 16 -11.21 17.78 7.12
CA SER A 16 -12.47 17.45 7.77
C SER A 16 -13.64 18.16 7.10
N GLU A 17 -14.76 17.48 6.93
CA GLU A 17 -16.02 18.15 6.64
C GLU A 17 -16.63 18.82 7.88
N ALA A 18 -17.47 19.82 7.64
CA ALA A 18 -18.29 20.41 8.69
C ALA A 18 -19.15 19.31 9.35
N PRO A 19 -19.27 19.30 10.69
CA PRO A 19 -20.04 18.28 11.37
C PRO A 19 -21.52 18.38 10.99
N PHE A 20 -22.13 17.24 10.68
CA PHE A 20 -23.56 17.13 10.39
C PHE A 20 -24.13 16.01 11.25
N THR A 21 -25.19 16.29 12.01
CA THR A 21 -25.93 15.28 12.81
C THR A 21 -25.05 14.36 13.65
N GLY A 22 -24.11 14.93 14.42
CA GLY A 22 -23.21 14.13 15.29
C GLY A 22 -22.10 13.38 14.55
N ARG A 23 -22.01 13.52 13.23
CA ARG A 23 -21.00 12.90 12.37
C ARG A 23 -19.96 13.92 11.90
N CYS A 24 -18.71 13.49 11.74
CA CYS A 24 -17.66 14.23 11.04
C CYS A 24 -16.84 13.25 10.21
N ASN A 25 -16.64 13.57 8.93
CA ASN A 25 -15.87 12.74 8.00
C ASN A 25 -14.51 13.38 7.72
N LEU A 26 -13.49 12.54 7.55
CA LEU A 26 -12.17 12.95 7.11
C LEU A 26 -11.90 12.41 5.70
N PHE A 27 -11.24 13.22 4.88
CA PHE A 27 -10.92 12.91 3.49
C PHE A 27 -9.46 13.18 3.19
N ALA A 28 -8.90 12.42 2.26
CA ALA A 28 -7.58 12.67 1.71
C ALA A 28 -7.59 13.95 0.85
N ASN A 29 -6.59 14.81 1.03
CA ASN A 29 -6.39 15.98 0.17
C ASN A 29 -5.62 15.64 -1.10
N GLU A 30 -4.79 14.59 -1.05
CA GLU A 30 -3.90 14.18 -2.12
C GLU A 30 -3.78 12.65 -2.18
N ALA A 31 -3.23 12.14 -3.29
CA ALA A 31 -2.95 10.72 -3.44
C ALA A 31 -1.76 10.28 -2.57
N GLY A 32 -1.84 9.09 -1.99
CA GLY A 32 -0.82 8.59 -1.08
C GLY A 32 -1.23 7.31 -0.39
N VAL A 33 -0.67 7.08 0.80
CA VAL A 33 -0.95 5.91 1.64
C VAL A 33 -1.49 6.36 2.99
N LEU A 34 -2.62 5.79 3.41
CA LEU A 34 -3.19 6.07 4.73
C LEU A 34 -2.28 5.52 5.83
N VAL A 35 -1.92 6.35 6.80
CA VAL A 35 -1.24 5.90 8.02
C VAL A 35 -2.18 6.08 9.21
N VAL A 36 -2.34 5.01 9.98
CA VAL A 36 -3.26 4.91 11.11
C VAL A 36 -2.46 4.49 12.35
N ASP A 37 -2.54 5.30 13.40
CA ASP A 37 -2.23 4.86 14.76
C ASP A 37 -3.40 4.05 15.31
N ARG A 38 -3.30 2.73 15.18
CA ARG A 38 -4.33 1.80 15.67
C ARG A 38 -4.59 1.98 17.17
N ALA A 39 -3.53 2.12 17.97
CA ALA A 39 -3.67 2.23 19.42
C ALA A 39 -4.41 3.51 19.81
N GLY A 40 -4.12 4.62 19.14
CA GLY A 40 -4.84 5.89 19.34
C GLY A 40 -6.32 5.81 18.96
N ILE A 41 -6.66 5.15 17.84
CA ILE A 41 -8.06 4.96 17.43
C ILE A 41 -8.81 4.02 18.39
N ASP A 42 -8.19 2.93 18.80
CA ASP A 42 -8.78 1.99 19.76
C ASP A 42 -8.97 2.65 21.14
N ALA A 43 -8.02 3.48 21.58
CA ALA A 43 -8.12 4.25 22.82
C ALA A 43 -9.30 5.24 22.80
N VAL A 44 -9.54 5.92 21.67
CA VAL A 44 -10.72 6.79 21.49
C VAL A 44 -12.01 6.00 21.58
N ASN A 45 -12.10 4.88 20.85
CA ASN A 45 -13.29 4.02 20.83
C ASN A 45 -13.57 3.34 22.17
N GLY A 46 -12.54 3.14 23.00
CA GLY A 46 -12.67 2.53 24.32
C GLY A 46 -13.20 3.46 25.42
N VAL A 47 -13.40 4.75 25.15
CA VAL A 47 -13.81 5.72 26.19
C VAL A 47 -15.29 5.63 26.55
N ASP A 48 -16.17 5.55 25.55
CA ASP A 48 -17.62 5.60 25.70
C ASP A 48 -18.31 5.02 24.45
N GLU A 49 -19.33 4.19 24.63
CA GLU A 49 -20.06 3.55 23.51
C GLU A 49 -20.74 4.55 22.57
N ALA A 50 -21.05 5.76 23.05
CA ALA A 50 -21.62 6.83 22.25
C ALA A 50 -20.60 7.50 21.31
N ILE A 51 -19.29 7.23 21.48
CA ILE A 51 -18.20 7.86 20.72
C ILE A 51 -17.52 6.79 19.84
N THR A 52 -17.60 6.96 18.54
CA THR A 52 -16.96 6.02 17.59
C THR A 52 -16.13 6.76 16.55
N ALA A 53 -14.97 6.20 16.23
CA ALA A 53 -14.07 6.57 15.16
C ALA A 53 -13.76 5.31 14.34
N ALA A 54 -14.17 5.32 13.07
CA ALA A 54 -13.92 4.25 12.12
C ALA A 54 -13.04 4.75 10.98
N THR A 55 -12.11 3.93 10.52
CA THR A 55 -11.12 4.28 9.49
C THR A 55 -11.10 3.22 8.39
N LEU A 56 -10.59 3.57 7.22
CA LEU A 56 -10.09 2.58 6.27
C LEU A 56 -8.90 1.81 6.88
N PRO A 57 -8.53 0.63 6.34
CA PRO A 57 -7.39 -0.14 6.82
C PRO A 57 -6.08 0.68 6.76
N PRO A 58 -5.13 0.43 7.69
CA PRO A 58 -3.81 1.03 7.62
C PRO A 58 -3.12 0.67 6.30
N PHE A 59 -2.31 1.59 5.80
CA PHE A 59 -1.53 1.46 4.56
C PHE A 59 -2.36 1.29 3.28
N LYS A 60 -3.67 1.54 3.33
CA LYS A 60 -4.49 1.58 2.12
C LYS A 60 -3.98 2.68 1.16
N PRO A 61 -3.76 2.37 -0.13
CA PRO A 61 -3.56 3.38 -1.17
C PRO A 61 -4.80 4.27 -1.30
N LEU A 62 -4.58 5.58 -1.40
CA LEU A 62 -5.63 6.59 -1.45
C LEU A 62 -5.53 7.43 -2.71
N VAL A 63 -6.68 7.91 -3.18
CA VAL A 63 -6.80 9.02 -4.14
C VAL A 63 -7.30 10.29 -3.46
N ALA A 64 -7.03 11.45 -4.07
CA ALA A 64 -7.54 12.72 -3.56
C ALA A 64 -9.08 12.72 -3.49
N GLY A 65 -9.62 13.22 -2.37
CA GLY A 65 -11.05 13.27 -2.12
C GLY A 65 -11.67 11.97 -1.58
N GLU A 66 -10.89 10.90 -1.39
CA GLU A 66 -11.39 9.66 -0.78
C GLU A 66 -11.68 9.85 0.72
N MET A 67 -12.82 9.36 1.20
CA MET A 67 -13.18 9.41 2.63
C MET A 67 -12.40 8.34 3.40
N VAL A 68 -11.52 8.76 4.31
CA VAL A 68 -10.61 7.85 5.02
C VAL A 68 -11.10 7.45 6.40
N ALA A 69 -11.95 8.28 7.03
CA ALA A 69 -12.45 8.03 8.36
C ALA A 69 -13.76 8.76 8.63
N THR A 70 -14.52 8.26 9.60
CA THR A 70 -15.74 8.87 10.10
C THR A 70 -15.80 8.79 11.62
N ILE A 71 -16.15 9.89 12.25
CA ILE A 71 -16.41 9.99 13.69
C ILE A 71 -17.91 10.17 13.87
N LYS A 72 -18.53 9.41 14.78
CA LYS A 72 -19.94 9.54 15.13
C LYS A 72 -20.12 9.67 16.64
N ILE A 73 -21.04 10.55 17.01
CA ILE A 73 -21.57 10.72 18.37
C ILE A 73 -23.03 10.24 18.35
N ILE A 74 -23.36 9.23 19.15
CA ILE A 74 -24.64 8.51 19.11
C ILE A 74 -25.43 8.76 20.41
N PRO A 75 -26.73 9.15 20.38
CA PRO A 75 -27.51 9.40 19.17
C PRO A 75 -27.07 10.69 18.47
N TYR A 76 -26.70 11.76 19.19
CA TYR A 76 -26.18 13.03 18.63
C TYR A 76 -25.34 13.86 19.62
N ALA A 77 -25.39 13.53 20.90
CA ALA A 77 -24.70 14.21 21.99
C ALA A 77 -24.15 13.19 22.98
N VAL A 78 -23.13 13.58 23.72
CA VAL A 78 -22.48 12.77 24.75
C VAL A 78 -22.09 13.68 25.90
N ALA A 79 -21.90 13.10 27.10
CA ALA A 79 -21.44 13.83 28.26
C ALA A 79 -20.09 14.54 27.99
N GLY A 80 -19.93 15.74 28.54
CA GLY A 80 -18.78 16.61 28.23
C GLY A 80 -17.44 16.03 28.71
N ASP A 81 -17.47 15.29 29.82
CA ASP A 81 -16.34 14.56 30.39
C ASP A 81 -15.92 13.37 29.53
N ALA A 82 -16.88 12.59 29.00
CA ALA A 82 -16.61 11.51 28.05
C ALA A 82 -15.95 12.04 26.78
N LEU A 83 -16.47 13.13 26.20
CA LEU A 83 -15.82 13.77 25.05
C LEU A 83 -14.41 14.29 25.39
N ALA A 84 -14.21 14.88 26.57
CA ALA A 84 -12.90 15.38 26.98
C ALA A 84 -11.88 14.23 27.11
N ARG A 85 -12.27 13.11 27.73
CA ARG A 85 -11.45 11.90 27.82
C ARG A 85 -11.13 11.33 26.45
N ALA A 86 -12.10 11.26 25.53
CA ALA A 86 -11.86 10.80 24.16
C ALA A 86 -10.87 11.69 23.41
N CYS A 87 -10.99 13.02 23.54
CA CYS A 87 -10.02 13.94 22.95
C CYS A 87 -8.62 13.80 23.55
N ALA A 88 -8.51 13.50 24.84
CA ALA A 88 -7.22 13.28 25.52
C ALA A 88 -6.61 11.91 25.19
N ALA A 89 -7.44 10.90 24.90
CA ALA A 89 -7.01 9.57 24.47
C ALA A 89 -6.53 9.54 23.00
N ALA A 90 -6.99 10.49 22.18
CA ALA A 90 -6.58 10.60 20.79
C ALA A 90 -5.10 11.00 20.68
N SER A 91 -4.29 10.14 20.05
CA SER A 91 -2.94 10.50 19.64
C SER A 91 -2.97 11.65 18.63
N PRO A 92 -2.20 12.73 18.83
CA PRO A 92 -2.10 13.82 17.86
C PRO A 92 -1.68 13.30 16.47
N GLY A 93 -2.52 13.53 15.47
CA GLY A 93 -2.27 13.06 14.10
C GLY A 93 -2.35 11.54 13.96
N ALA A 94 -3.19 10.87 14.76
CA ALA A 94 -3.48 9.43 14.65
C ALA A 94 -3.81 8.97 13.22
N LEU A 95 -4.32 9.89 12.39
CA LEU A 95 -4.56 9.66 10.97
C LEU A 95 -3.77 10.68 10.15
N ARG A 96 -3.06 10.21 9.13
CA ARG A 96 -2.40 11.08 8.14
C ARG A 96 -2.27 10.39 6.80
N VAL A 97 -2.04 11.17 5.75
CA VAL A 97 -1.65 10.66 4.43
C VAL A 97 -0.14 10.77 4.28
N ALA A 98 0.50 9.68 3.85
CA ALA A 98 1.86 9.68 3.33
C ALA A 98 1.80 9.87 1.81
N PRO A 99 2.08 11.06 1.26
CA PRO A 99 2.00 11.28 -0.18
C PRO A 99 3.05 10.48 -0.93
N TYR A 100 2.77 10.12 -2.19
CA TYR A 100 3.75 9.45 -3.04
C TYR A 100 4.92 10.38 -3.38
N ARG A 101 6.14 9.90 -3.11
CA ARG A 101 7.40 10.66 -3.24
C ARG A 101 8.32 10.07 -4.30
N ARG A 102 8.45 8.75 -4.36
CA ARG A 102 9.22 8.06 -5.40
C ARG A 102 8.45 8.09 -6.71
N ARG A 103 9.12 8.49 -7.78
CA ARG A 103 8.49 8.73 -9.09
C ARG A 103 9.17 7.95 -10.21
N ARG A 104 10.37 7.41 -9.99
CA ARG A 104 11.24 6.88 -11.04
C ARG A 104 11.50 5.41 -10.79
N VAL A 105 10.67 4.56 -11.38
CA VAL A 105 10.75 3.11 -11.20
C VAL A 105 11.62 2.47 -12.28
N GLY A 106 12.71 1.84 -11.87
CA GLY A 106 13.51 0.99 -12.75
C GLY A 106 12.94 -0.43 -12.79
N VAL A 107 12.91 -1.05 -13.97
CA VAL A 107 12.48 -2.44 -14.13
C VAL A 107 13.62 -3.27 -14.72
N VAL A 108 13.96 -4.37 -14.03
CA VAL A 108 14.91 -5.37 -14.52
C VAL A 108 14.15 -6.67 -14.79
N SER A 109 14.06 -7.06 -16.05
CA SER A 109 13.43 -8.32 -16.45
C SER A 109 14.50 -9.35 -16.81
N THR A 110 14.59 -10.42 -16.04
CA THR A 110 15.51 -11.51 -16.40
C THR A 110 14.89 -12.44 -17.45
N ARG A 111 15.73 -13.09 -18.25
CA ARG A 111 15.35 -13.92 -19.39
C ARG A 111 15.88 -15.35 -19.25
N LEU A 112 15.04 -16.30 -19.64
CA LEU A 112 15.39 -17.69 -19.95
C LEU A 112 14.83 -18.02 -21.35
N PRO A 113 15.37 -19.02 -22.07
CA PRO A 113 14.93 -19.33 -23.44
C PRO A 113 13.43 -19.59 -23.60
N SER A 114 12.75 -20.03 -22.54
CA SER A 114 11.32 -20.31 -22.51
C SER A 114 10.42 -19.08 -22.30
N LEU A 115 10.98 -17.94 -21.88
CA LEU A 115 10.21 -16.73 -21.58
C LEU A 115 10.00 -15.91 -22.86
N LYS A 116 8.73 -15.68 -23.21
CA LYS A 116 8.37 -14.87 -24.39
C LYS A 116 8.49 -13.38 -24.08
N GLU A 117 8.97 -12.60 -25.04
CA GLU A 117 9.02 -11.13 -24.93
C GLU A 117 7.63 -10.53 -24.67
N THR A 118 6.58 -11.09 -25.28
CA THR A 118 5.20 -10.65 -25.05
C THR A 118 4.75 -10.78 -23.59
N THR A 119 5.32 -11.72 -22.83
CA THR A 119 5.07 -11.83 -21.38
C THR A 119 5.74 -10.70 -20.61
N ILE A 120 6.94 -10.28 -21.02
CA ILE A 120 7.64 -9.13 -20.43
C ILE A 120 6.87 -7.84 -20.74
N ASP A 121 6.47 -7.65 -22.01
CA ASP A 121 5.69 -6.48 -22.42
C ASP A 121 4.36 -6.37 -21.67
N GLY A 122 3.64 -7.49 -21.51
CA GLY A 122 2.41 -7.53 -20.70
C GLY A 122 2.66 -7.20 -19.22
N THR A 123 3.81 -7.62 -18.68
CA THR A 123 4.21 -7.31 -17.29
C THR A 123 4.46 -5.81 -17.12
N LEU A 124 5.17 -5.19 -18.06
CA LEU A 124 5.44 -3.74 -18.04
C LEU A 124 4.15 -2.93 -18.18
N SER A 125 3.24 -3.36 -19.06
CA SER A 125 1.91 -2.74 -19.20
C SER A 125 1.10 -2.82 -17.90
N ALA A 126 1.06 -4.00 -17.26
CA ALA A 126 0.39 -4.17 -15.98
C ALA A 126 1.03 -3.31 -14.87
N LEU A 127 2.36 -3.23 -14.81
CA LEU A 127 3.05 -2.37 -13.85
C LEU A 127 2.79 -0.89 -14.12
N ALA A 128 2.84 -0.43 -15.37
CA ALA A 128 2.55 0.96 -15.72
C ALA A 128 1.13 1.36 -15.29
N ALA A 129 0.14 0.48 -15.49
CA ALA A 129 -1.23 0.68 -15.02
C ALA A 129 -1.32 0.75 -13.48
N ARG A 130 -0.55 -0.08 -12.76
CA ARG A 130 -0.45 -0.06 -11.28
C ARG A 130 0.19 1.25 -10.78
N LEU A 131 1.19 1.78 -11.49
CA LEU A 131 1.90 3.00 -11.08
C LEU A 131 1.14 4.29 -11.40
N ALA A 132 0.31 4.31 -12.45
CA ALA A 132 -0.36 5.51 -12.93
C ALA A 132 -1.10 6.31 -11.83
N PRO A 133 -1.88 5.72 -10.90
CA PRO A 133 -2.57 6.47 -9.84
C PRO A 133 -1.62 7.11 -8.82
N THR A 134 -0.38 6.62 -8.74
CA THR A 134 0.65 7.16 -7.84
C THR A 134 1.41 8.33 -8.47
N GLY A 135 1.33 8.44 -9.80
CA GLY A 135 2.12 9.35 -10.63
C GLY A 135 3.61 9.01 -10.67
N ALA A 136 3.96 7.75 -10.44
CA ALA A 136 5.29 7.20 -10.72
C ALA A 136 5.31 6.61 -12.14
N GLU A 137 6.50 6.57 -12.74
CA GLU A 137 6.70 6.13 -14.13
C GLU A 137 7.86 5.13 -14.22
N ILE A 138 7.81 4.27 -15.23
CA ILE A 138 8.92 3.37 -15.54
C ILE A 138 9.97 4.17 -16.30
N VAL A 139 11.14 4.40 -15.68
CA VAL A 139 12.25 5.16 -16.29
C VAL A 139 13.27 4.26 -16.97
N ALA A 140 13.24 2.95 -16.69
CA ALA A 140 14.14 1.97 -17.28
C ALA A 140 13.44 0.62 -17.47
N ASP A 141 13.61 0.01 -18.65
CA ASP A 141 13.28 -1.39 -18.93
C ASP A 141 14.55 -2.13 -19.38
N ILE A 142 15.22 -2.78 -18.44
CA ILE A 142 16.49 -3.48 -18.68
C ILE A 142 16.22 -4.99 -18.70
N ARG A 143 16.43 -5.63 -19.85
CA ARG A 143 16.14 -7.05 -20.06
C ARG A 143 17.42 -7.87 -20.22
N VAL A 144 17.70 -8.76 -19.26
CA VAL A 144 19.01 -9.44 -19.14
C VAL A 144 18.91 -10.95 -18.99
N PRO A 145 19.95 -11.73 -19.32
CA PRO A 145 20.04 -13.14 -18.91
C PRO A 145 19.82 -13.35 -17.40
N HIS A 146 19.21 -14.47 -17.02
CA HIS A 146 18.98 -14.83 -15.62
C HIS A 146 20.28 -15.31 -14.93
N SER A 147 21.15 -14.35 -14.58
CA SER A 147 22.44 -14.55 -13.90
C SER A 147 22.68 -13.46 -12.85
N ALA A 148 23.22 -13.83 -11.69
CA ALA A 148 23.40 -12.91 -10.56
C ALA A 148 24.26 -11.69 -10.92
N THR A 149 25.40 -11.90 -11.58
CA THR A 149 26.31 -10.81 -11.96
C THR A 149 25.66 -9.83 -12.94
N VAL A 150 24.93 -10.35 -13.92
CA VAL A 150 24.26 -9.52 -14.92
C VAL A 150 23.07 -8.77 -14.32
N VAL A 151 22.38 -9.35 -13.35
CA VAL A 151 21.35 -8.65 -12.57
C VAL A 151 21.97 -7.53 -11.75
N ALA A 152 23.14 -7.74 -11.12
CA ALA A 152 23.85 -6.69 -10.38
C ALA A 152 24.21 -5.50 -11.27
N ASP A 153 24.71 -5.76 -12.48
CA ASP A 153 25.03 -4.71 -13.47
C ASP A 153 23.76 -3.95 -13.89
N ALA A 154 22.67 -4.67 -14.14
CA ALA A 154 21.38 -4.06 -14.51
C ALA A 154 20.77 -3.21 -13.39
N LEU A 155 20.86 -3.67 -12.14
CA LEU A 155 20.45 -2.90 -10.97
C LEU A 155 21.25 -1.60 -10.86
N SER A 156 22.57 -1.69 -11.01
CA SER A 156 23.46 -0.53 -10.96
C SER A 156 23.17 0.45 -12.11
N ALA A 157 22.93 -0.05 -13.32
CA ALA A 157 22.56 0.79 -14.46
C ALA A 157 21.22 1.51 -14.26
N ALA A 158 20.18 0.80 -13.78
CA ALA A 158 18.87 1.41 -13.50
C ALA A 158 18.97 2.54 -12.46
N ILE A 159 19.85 2.39 -11.46
CA ILE A 159 20.02 3.38 -10.39
C ILE A 159 20.93 4.51 -10.84
N ASP A 160 22.15 4.20 -11.28
CA ASP A 160 23.21 5.20 -11.48
C ASP A 160 23.07 5.95 -12.81
N GLN A 161 22.53 5.31 -13.85
CA GLN A 161 22.39 5.90 -15.18
C GLN A 161 20.97 6.43 -15.42
N GLU A 162 19.97 5.61 -15.11
CA GLU A 162 18.55 5.96 -15.34
C GLU A 162 17.90 6.68 -14.16
N GLY A 163 18.62 6.80 -13.03
CA GLY A 163 18.19 7.56 -11.86
C GLY A 163 16.95 7.01 -11.15
N ALA A 164 16.75 5.69 -11.17
CA ALA A 164 15.64 5.04 -10.48
C ALA A 164 15.74 5.24 -8.95
N ASP A 165 14.61 5.60 -8.33
CA ASP A 165 14.45 5.75 -6.87
C ASP A 165 13.76 4.54 -6.21
N LEU A 166 13.29 3.58 -7.04
CA LEU A 166 12.82 2.24 -6.69
C LEU A 166 13.12 1.31 -7.87
N VAL A 167 13.60 0.10 -7.62
CA VAL A 167 13.82 -0.91 -8.67
C VAL A 167 12.96 -2.15 -8.43
N ILE A 168 12.32 -2.66 -9.49
CA ILE A 168 11.54 -3.90 -9.46
C ILE A 168 12.19 -4.91 -10.40
N VAL A 169 12.52 -6.09 -9.86
CA VAL A 169 13.12 -7.18 -10.62
C VAL A 169 12.08 -8.25 -10.87
N PHE A 170 11.78 -8.52 -12.14
CA PHE A 170 10.94 -9.63 -12.55
C PHE A 170 11.80 -10.83 -12.99
N GLY A 171 11.77 -11.87 -12.16
CA GLY A 171 12.44 -13.14 -12.43
C GLY A 171 11.85 -13.90 -13.62
N ALA A 172 12.70 -14.51 -14.46
CA ALA A 172 12.30 -15.50 -15.45
C ALA A 172 11.79 -16.79 -14.79
N SER A 173 12.26 -17.05 -13.57
CA SER A 173 11.79 -18.07 -12.63
C SER A 173 11.33 -17.41 -11.33
N ALA A 174 10.55 -18.16 -10.55
CA ALA A 174 10.22 -17.77 -9.19
C ALA A 174 11.47 -17.81 -8.30
N ILE A 175 11.59 -16.85 -7.37
CA ILE A 175 12.68 -16.82 -6.40
C ILE A 175 12.50 -18.00 -5.44
N ALA A 176 13.47 -18.92 -5.41
CA ALA A 176 13.40 -20.13 -4.60
C ALA A 176 13.89 -19.90 -3.17
N ASP A 177 15.06 -19.29 -3.01
CA ASP A 177 15.66 -18.96 -1.71
C ASP A 177 16.66 -17.79 -1.81
N ARG A 178 17.35 -17.47 -0.70
CA ARG A 178 18.33 -16.37 -0.64
C ARG A 178 19.59 -16.56 -1.50
N ARG A 179 19.85 -17.77 -1.99
CA ARG A 179 20.98 -18.08 -2.88
C ARG A 179 20.58 -18.06 -4.36
N ASP A 180 19.32 -17.73 -4.65
CA ASP A 180 18.84 -17.57 -6.02
C ASP A 180 19.39 -16.30 -6.67
N VAL A 181 19.21 -16.18 -7.99
CA VAL A 181 19.82 -15.17 -8.87
C VAL A 181 19.53 -13.74 -8.44
N ILE A 182 18.28 -13.43 -8.09
CA ILE A 182 17.88 -12.05 -7.72
C ILE A 182 18.51 -11.61 -6.39
N PRO A 183 18.37 -12.35 -5.27
CA PRO A 183 19.05 -11.99 -4.03
C PRO A 183 20.57 -11.91 -4.19
N ALA A 184 21.19 -12.89 -4.88
CA ALA A 184 22.63 -12.87 -5.13
C ALA A 184 23.06 -11.67 -5.99
N GLY A 185 22.24 -11.25 -6.95
CA GLY A 185 22.47 -10.05 -7.76
C GLY A 185 22.40 -8.77 -6.94
N ILE A 186 21.46 -8.66 -6.00
CA ILE A 186 21.39 -7.53 -5.05
C ILE A 186 22.66 -7.49 -4.19
N GLU A 187 23.06 -8.61 -3.59
CA GLU A 187 24.26 -8.67 -2.74
C GLU A 187 25.55 -8.37 -3.51
N ALA A 188 25.62 -8.78 -4.78
CA ALA A 188 26.76 -8.48 -5.65
C ALA A 188 26.92 -6.97 -5.98
N THR A 189 25.89 -6.15 -5.83
CA THR A 189 26.02 -4.68 -5.88
C THR A 189 26.63 -4.06 -4.61
N GLY A 190 26.90 -4.87 -3.58
CA GLY A 190 27.14 -4.42 -2.20
C GLY A 190 25.86 -4.05 -1.45
N GLY A 191 24.69 -4.35 -2.04
CA GLY A 191 23.38 -4.20 -1.43
C GLY A 191 23.07 -5.28 -0.39
N ALA A 192 21.85 -5.26 0.15
CA ALA A 192 21.42 -6.21 1.16
C ALA A 192 20.00 -6.72 0.92
N VAL A 193 19.79 -8.02 1.19
CA VAL A 193 18.47 -8.64 1.22
C VAL A 193 17.84 -8.45 2.59
N VAL A 194 16.86 -7.55 2.67
CA VAL A 194 16.11 -7.21 3.89
C VAL A 194 15.23 -8.39 4.32
N HIS A 195 14.42 -8.91 3.41
CA HIS A 195 13.50 -10.00 3.70
C HIS A 195 13.16 -10.80 2.44
N PHE A 196 12.96 -12.11 2.61
CA PHE A 196 12.47 -12.98 1.55
C PHE A 196 11.33 -13.81 2.13
N GLY A 197 10.22 -13.87 1.39
CA GLY A 197 8.98 -14.47 1.83
C GLY A 197 8.00 -13.42 2.34
N MET A 198 6.71 -13.73 2.21
CA MET A 198 5.62 -12.89 2.70
C MET A 198 4.43 -13.79 3.08
N PRO A 199 3.77 -13.56 4.24
CA PRO A 199 2.61 -14.34 4.65
C PRO A 199 1.32 -13.84 3.98
N VAL A 200 1.35 -13.59 2.67
CA VAL A 200 0.21 -13.13 1.86
C VAL A 200 0.11 -13.99 0.61
N ASP A 201 -1.10 -14.41 0.28
CA ASP A 201 -1.39 -15.24 -0.89
C ASP A 201 -2.54 -14.63 -1.71
N PRO A 202 -2.32 -14.27 -2.98
CA PRO A 202 -1.05 -14.30 -3.72
C PRO A 202 -0.02 -13.25 -3.25
N GLY A 203 1.28 -13.57 -3.32
CA GLY A 203 2.38 -12.65 -2.96
C GLY A 203 3.56 -13.27 -2.20
N ASN A 204 3.44 -14.54 -1.81
CA ASN A 204 4.32 -15.22 -0.87
C ASN A 204 5.83 -15.24 -1.18
N LEU A 205 6.23 -15.18 -2.46
CA LEU A 205 7.64 -15.19 -2.89
C LEU A 205 8.23 -13.80 -3.11
N LEU A 206 7.63 -12.77 -2.52
CA LEU A 206 8.20 -11.42 -2.56
C LEU A 206 9.56 -11.39 -1.87
N LEU A 207 10.52 -10.74 -2.53
CA LEU A 207 11.81 -10.38 -1.96
C LEU A 207 11.89 -8.86 -1.81
N LEU A 208 12.31 -8.41 -0.64
CA LEU A 208 12.66 -7.02 -0.37
C LEU A 208 14.16 -6.92 -0.10
N GLY A 209 14.83 -6.06 -0.85
CA GLY A 209 16.23 -5.71 -0.67
C GLY A 209 16.47 -4.22 -0.89
N ALA A 210 17.72 -3.83 -0.87
CA ALA A 210 18.15 -2.48 -1.22
C ALA A 210 19.55 -2.51 -1.84
N CYS A 211 19.77 -1.63 -2.82
CA CYS A 211 21.09 -1.29 -3.34
C CYS A 211 21.40 0.13 -2.89
N ARG A 212 22.33 0.29 -1.93
CA ARG A 212 22.52 1.55 -1.19
C ARG A 212 21.19 1.97 -0.53
N ASP A 213 20.71 3.19 -0.78
CA ASP A 213 19.43 3.71 -0.26
C ASP A 213 18.23 3.46 -1.18
N VAL A 214 18.44 2.80 -2.33
CA VAL A 214 17.37 2.51 -3.29
C VAL A 214 16.75 1.15 -2.98
N PRO A 215 15.46 1.09 -2.62
CA PRO A 215 14.77 -0.18 -2.40
C PRO A 215 14.68 -0.99 -3.69
N VAL A 216 14.81 -2.31 -3.56
CA VAL A 216 14.67 -3.28 -4.64
C VAL A 216 13.63 -4.31 -4.27
N ILE A 217 12.64 -4.51 -5.14
CA ILE A 217 11.62 -5.56 -4.99
C ILE A 217 11.91 -6.68 -5.99
N GLY A 218 12.22 -7.88 -5.50
CA GLY A 218 12.11 -9.09 -6.31
C GLY A 218 10.64 -9.48 -6.39
N ALA A 219 10.02 -9.22 -7.53
CA ALA A 219 8.58 -9.35 -7.70
C ALA A 219 8.16 -10.82 -7.83
N PRO A 220 7.15 -11.28 -7.06
CA PRO A 220 6.58 -12.61 -7.23
C PRO A 220 5.84 -12.72 -8.58
N GLY A 221 5.63 -13.94 -9.07
CA GLY A 221 4.95 -14.16 -10.36
C GLY A 221 3.56 -13.53 -10.46
N CYS A 222 2.83 -13.44 -9.35
CA CYS A 222 1.51 -12.80 -9.28
C CYS A 222 1.54 -11.29 -9.60
N ALA A 223 2.68 -10.61 -9.43
CA ALA A 223 2.82 -9.19 -9.77
C ALA A 223 2.70 -8.91 -11.28
N ARG A 224 2.76 -9.95 -12.13
CA ARG A 224 2.50 -9.86 -13.58
C ARG A 224 1.00 -9.78 -13.93
N SER A 225 0.12 -10.12 -12.98
CA SER A 225 -1.34 -10.00 -13.13
C SER A 225 -1.78 -8.56 -12.85
N PRO A 226 -2.91 -8.05 -13.37
CA PRO A 226 -3.48 -6.77 -12.92
C PRO A 226 -4.18 -6.87 -11.55
N LYS A 227 -4.47 -8.09 -11.05
CA LYS A 227 -5.17 -8.27 -9.76
C LYS A 227 -4.28 -7.87 -8.59
N GLU A 228 -4.88 -7.21 -7.60
CA GLU A 228 -4.23 -6.87 -6.34
C GLU A 228 -3.63 -8.12 -5.70
N ASN A 229 -2.42 -7.98 -5.17
CA ASN A 229 -1.73 -9.03 -4.43
C ASN A 229 -0.72 -8.43 -3.43
N GLY A 230 -0.05 -9.26 -2.64
CA GLY A 230 0.87 -8.79 -1.59
C GLY A 230 2.00 -7.87 -2.08
N PHE A 231 2.38 -7.94 -3.38
CA PHE A 231 3.32 -6.99 -3.96
C PHE A 231 2.82 -5.54 -3.89
N ASP A 232 1.53 -5.29 -4.09
CA ASP A 232 0.95 -3.94 -4.06
C ASP A 232 1.12 -3.29 -2.68
N TRP A 233 0.98 -4.07 -1.61
CA TRP A 233 1.09 -3.57 -0.24
C TRP A 233 2.51 -3.09 0.09
N VAL A 234 3.53 -3.73 -0.48
CA VAL A 234 4.93 -3.31 -0.35
C VAL A 234 5.22 -2.14 -1.30
N LEU A 235 4.77 -2.24 -2.56
CA LEU A 235 4.98 -1.22 -3.58
C LEU A 235 4.48 0.15 -3.13
N HIS A 236 3.21 0.26 -2.71
CA HIS A 236 2.62 1.55 -2.34
C HIS A 236 3.31 2.19 -1.14
N ARG A 237 3.71 1.40 -0.14
CA ARG A 237 4.47 1.91 1.01
C ARG A 237 5.82 2.48 0.59
N LEU A 238 6.56 1.74 -0.24
CA LEU A 238 7.85 2.22 -0.74
C LEU A 238 7.68 3.46 -1.63
N LEU A 239 6.66 3.52 -2.48
CA LEU A 239 6.40 4.73 -3.28
C LEU A 239 6.13 5.98 -2.42
N ALA A 240 5.60 5.80 -1.20
CA ALA A 240 5.30 6.85 -0.24
C ALA A 240 6.40 7.08 0.83
N ASP A 241 7.61 6.56 0.62
CA ASP A 241 8.72 6.63 1.60
C ASP A 241 8.38 6.04 2.98
N LEU A 242 7.41 5.12 3.05
CA LEU A 242 7.11 4.40 4.27
C LEU A 242 8.05 3.19 4.38
N PRO A 243 8.83 3.08 5.46
CA PRO A 243 9.73 1.94 5.65
C PRO A 243 8.92 0.65 5.70
N VAL A 244 9.45 -0.42 5.11
CA VAL A 244 8.89 -1.77 5.18
C VAL A 244 9.93 -2.66 5.86
N THR A 245 9.70 -2.96 7.13
CA THR A 245 10.59 -3.79 7.92
C THR A 245 10.22 -5.27 7.81
N ARG A 246 11.12 -6.15 8.25
CA ARG A 246 10.78 -7.57 8.43
C ARG A 246 9.56 -7.76 9.35
N ALA A 247 9.48 -7.01 10.43
CA ALA A 247 8.36 -7.12 11.38
C ALA A 247 7.03 -6.76 10.71
N ASP A 248 7.05 -5.73 9.85
CA ASP A 248 5.87 -5.35 9.08
C ASP A 248 5.41 -6.46 8.15
N ILE A 249 6.32 -7.09 7.39
CA ILE A 249 5.96 -8.14 6.44
C ILE A 249 5.40 -9.36 7.17
N VAL A 250 6.04 -9.79 8.27
CA VAL A 250 5.60 -10.94 9.07
C VAL A 250 4.20 -10.70 9.67
N ALA A 251 3.87 -9.46 10.01
CA ALA A 251 2.56 -9.10 10.57
C ALA A 251 1.40 -9.18 9.54
N LEU A 252 1.68 -9.33 8.25
CA LEU A 252 0.66 -9.37 7.19
C LEU A 252 -0.10 -10.70 7.11
N GLY A 253 0.24 -11.69 7.94
CA GLY A 253 -0.42 -13.00 7.93
C GLY A 253 -1.91 -12.95 8.29
N VAL A 254 -2.29 -12.07 9.22
CA VAL A 254 -3.70 -11.87 9.57
C VAL A 254 -4.37 -11.08 8.46
N GLY A 255 -5.29 -11.72 7.73
CA GLY A 255 -5.91 -11.13 6.54
C GLY A 255 -5.07 -11.24 5.27
N GLY A 256 -3.93 -11.95 5.31
CA GLY A 256 -3.05 -12.16 4.16
C GLY A 256 -3.59 -13.13 3.10
N LEU A 257 -4.71 -13.81 3.35
CA LEU A 257 -5.38 -14.62 2.32
C LEU A 257 -6.33 -13.74 1.52
N LEU A 258 -5.90 -13.30 0.34
CA LEU A 258 -6.69 -12.44 -0.52
C LEU A 258 -7.70 -13.29 -1.30
N MET A 259 -8.88 -13.44 -0.72
CA MET A 259 -10.00 -14.10 -1.37
C MET A 259 -10.40 -13.32 -2.63
N GLU A 260 -10.51 -13.97 -3.78
CA GLU A 260 -11.26 -13.41 -4.90
C GLU A 260 -12.72 -13.26 -4.47
N ILE A 261 -13.12 -12.04 -4.14
CA ILE A 261 -14.52 -11.77 -3.82
C ILE A 261 -15.32 -11.98 -5.11
N VAL A 262 -16.06 -13.09 -5.17
CA VAL A 262 -17.20 -13.23 -6.07
C VAL A 262 -18.22 -12.17 -5.64
N SER A 263 -18.17 -11.03 -6.32
CA SER A 263 -19.08 -9.90 -6.12
C SER A 263 -20.53 -10.38 -6.08
N ARG A 264 -21.20 -10.24 -4.93
CA ARG A 264 -22.66 -10.09 -4.92
C ARG A 264 -22.97 -8.62 -5.20
N PRO A 265 -23.70 -8.30 -6.28
CA PRO A 265 -24.15 -6.94 -6.50
C PRO A 265 -25.31 -6.68 -5.54
N GLN A 266 -25.21 -5.65 -4.70
CA GLN A 266 -26.36 -4.84 -4.31
C GLN A 266 -25.89 -3.48 -3.81
N PRO A 267 -26.20 -2.38 -4.52
CA PRO A 267 -25.91 -1.04 -4.03
C PRO A 267 -26.77 -0.75 -2.80
N ARG A 268 -26.15 -0.25 -1.72
CA ARG A 268 -26.85 0.49 -0.67
C ARG A 268 -27.17 1.91 -1.18
N SER A 269 -28.00 1.99 -2.21
CA SER A 269 -28.72 3.21 -2.58
C SER A 269 -30.18 2.94 -2.30
N GLY A 270 -30.72 3.61 -1.29
CA GLY A 270 -32.13 3.52 -0.94
C GLY A 270 -32.97 4.19 -2.02
N GLU A 271 -33.44 3.40 -2.98
CA GLU A 271 -34.65 3.69 -3.74
C GLU A 271 -35.55 2.44 -3.67
N PRO A 272 -36.87 2.59 -3.38
CA PRO A 272 -37.77 1.46 -3.35
C PRO A 272 -37.91 0.89 -4.77
N SER A 273 -37.71 -0.42 -4.91
CA SER A 273 -38.11 -1.18 -6.08
C SER A 273 -39.60 -0.94 -6.33
N ALA A 274 -39.94 -0.31 -7.45
CA ALA A 274 -41.31 -0.33 -7.95
C ALA A 274 -41.70 -1.79 -8.19
N ALA A 275 -42.86 -2.17 -7.66
CA ALA A 275 -43.53 -3.41 -7.98
C ALA A 275 -44.11 -3.30 -9.39
N ASP A 276 -43.81 -4.25 -10.26
CA ASP A 276 -44.60 -4.50 -11.46
C ASP A 276 -45.62 -5.59 -11.12
N ASP A 277 -46.85 -5.15 -10.85
CA ASP A 277 -48.07 -5.91 -11.09
C ASP A 277 -48.61 -5.44 -12.46
N ALA A 278 -48.45 -6.26 -13.50
CA ALA A 278 -49.34 -6.46 -14.68
C ALA A 278 -48.64 -7.27 -15.78
#